data_AF-A0A1Q9CCL9-F1
#
_entry.id   AF-A0A1Q9CCL9-F1
#
_cell.length_a   1.000
_cell.length_b   1.000
_cell.length_c   1.000
_cell.angle_alpha   90.00
_cell.angle_beta   90.00
_cell.angle_gamma   90.00
#
_symmetry.space_group_name_H-M   'P 1'
#
loop_
_entity.id
_entity.type
_entity.pdbx_description
1 polymer ?
#
loop_
_entity_poly.entity_id
_entity_poly.type
_entity_poly.pdbx_seq_one_letter_code
_entity_poly.pdbx_strand_id
1 'polypeptide(L)'
;MSISVDVYLLSGKSASMEVEPDASVESLKHRAQSELAVPRFALLLNSSGEVLDRAHTVTEAKLRSGDVLTLHVNPVQVQLHATTSAFAALLSDGSVVTWGNAGCGGDSSAVQHQLRDVQQIQASFGAFAAIRGDGSVVTWGNAVRGGDSGAAQDQLKNVQQIQASGAAFAAIRGDGSVVTWGDARFGGDSRAVPDQLRDVQQIQASYGAFAAIRGDGAVVTWGDAAGGGDSSVVQDQLQDVQQIQASDFAFAAIRGDGSVVTWGDACNGGDSSAVQDQLRDVQQIQASSGAFAAVLGDGSVVTWGDACNGGDSTVVQDQLRDVQQIQASEYAFAAILSDGSVVTWGDACFGGNSTAVQNQLRDVQQIQASGQAFAAILGDGSVVSWGRADDGGDSSAVQAMFCTSGTGKHEPQKGRVVQLETIATIAGAMT
;
A
#
# COMPACT_ATOMS: atom_id res chain seq x y z
N MET A 1 -15.48 44.18 20.10
CA MET A 1 -16.85 43.99 19.56
C MET A 1 -16.84 42.57 19.10
N SER A 2 -17.52 41.70 19.83
CA SER A 2 -17.62 40.28 19.48
C SER A 2 -18.27 40.13 18.11
N ILE A 3 -17.80 39.15 17.35
CA ILE A 3 -18.46 38.69 16.13
C ILE A 3 -19.25 37.42 16.46
N SER A 4 -20.41 37.26 15.84
CA SER A 4 -21.22 36.05 15.93
C SER A 4 -20.99 35.20 14.69
N VAL A 5 -20.63 33.93 14.87
CA VAL A 5 -20.44 32.97 13.78
C VAL A 5 -21.23 31.70 14.05
N ASP A 6 -21.79 31.11 13.00
CA ASP A 6 -22.50 29.84 13.07
C ASP A 6 -21.67 28.73 12.46
N VAL A 7 -21.43 27.65 13.21
CA VAL A 7 -20.64 26.50 12.76
C VAL A 7 -21.56 25.30 12.55
N TYR A 8 -21.52 24.70 11.37
CA TYR A 8 -22.38 23.58 10.98
C TYR A 8 -21.58 22.31 10.70
N LEU A 9 -22.18 21.17 11.00
CA LEU A 9 -21.77 19.86 10.48
C LEU A 9 -22.59 19.52 9.23
N LEU A 10 -22.02 18.70 8.35
CA LEU A 10 -22.76 18.12 7.21
C LEU A 10 -23.96 17.26 7.64
N SER A 11 -23.99 16.81 8.89
CA SER A 11 -25.13 16.12 9.49
C SER A 11 -26.31 17.04 9.84
N GLY A 12 -26.16 18.36 9.68
CA GLY A 12 -27.18 19.35 10.00
C GLY A 12 -27.17 19.86 11.45
N LYS A 13 -26.25 19.37 12.31
CA LYS A 13 -26.04 19.97 13.65
C LYS A 13 -25.31 21.31 13.53
N SER A 14 -25.64 22.26 14.40
CA SER A 14 -25.02 23.58 14.42
C SER A 14 -24.74 24.10 15.82
N ALA A 15 -23.79 25.03 15.93
CA ALA A 15 -23.42 25.75 17.13
C ALA A 15 -23.19 27.22 16.78
N SER A 16 -23.79 28.13 17.55
CA SER A 16 -23.66 29.58 17.38
C SER A 16 -22.72 30.13 18.44
N MET A 17 -21.73 30.90 18.02
CA MET A 17 -20.60 31.25 18.88
C MET A 17 -20.30 32.74 18.78
N GLU A 18 -20.13 33.38 19.95
CA GLU A 18 -19.52 34.71 20.02
C GLU A 18 -18.01 34.61 20.26
N VAL A 19 -17.26 35.35 19.44
CA VAL A 19 -15.80 35.30 19.37
C VAL A 19 -15.26 36.72 19.24
N GLU A 20 -14.21 37.05 19.99
CA GLU A 20 -13.54 38.34 19.81
C GLU A 20 -12.66 38.31 18.54
N PRO A 21 -12.50 39.45 17.83
CA PRO A 21 -11.75 39.49 16.57
C PRO A 21 -10.27 39.10 16.67
N ASP A 22 -9.68 39.24 17.86
CA ASP A 22 -8.29 38.89 18.18
C ASP A 22 -8.12 37.45 18.68
N ALA A 23 -9.23 36.72 18.90
CA ALA A 23 -9.18 35.32 19.29
C ALA A 23 -8.54 34.47 18.20
N SER A 24 -7.87 33.38 18.61
CA SER A 24 -7.25 32.47 17.66
C SER A 24 -8.30 31.60 16.96
N VAL A 25 -8.06 31.30 15.69
CA VAL A 25 -8.91 30.36 14.93
C VAL A 25 -8.90 28.98 15.59
N GLU A 26 -7.78 28.58 16.19
CA GLU A 26 -7.66 27.34 16.95
C GLU A 26 -8.58 27.30 18.18
N SER A 27 -8.72 28.43 18.91
CA SER A 27 -9.62 28.51 20.06
C SER A 27 -11.10 28.44 19.64
N LEU A 28 -11.44 29.07 18.51
CA LEU A 28 -12.77 28.98 17.89
C LEU A 28 -13.09 27.54 17.49
N LYS A 29 -12.17 26.88 16.78
CA LYS A 29 -12.28 25.49 16.36
C LYS A 29 -12.44 24.56 17.57
N HIS A 30 -11.62 24.70 18.61
CA HIS A 30 -11.71 23.85 19.80
C HIS A 30 -13.05 24.00 20.53
N ARG A 31 -13.57 25.23 20.65
CA ARG A 31 -14.89 25.47 21.22
C ARG A 31 -16.00 24.87 20.36
N ALA A 32 -15.94 25.02 19.03
CA ALA A 32 -16.91 24.43 18.10
C ALA A 32 -16.92 22.89 18.17
N GLN A 33 -15.74 22.28 18.29
CA GLN A 33 -15.59 20.83 18.46
C GLN A 33 -16.21 20.34 19.76
N SER A 34 -16.00 21.09 20.85
CA SER A 34 -16.58 20.78 22.15
C SER A 34 -18.11 20.89 22.14
N GLU A 35 -18.67 21.93 21.53
CA GLU A 35 -20.13 22.14 21.48
C GLU A 35 -20.83 21.15 20.54
N LEU A 36 -20.21 20.82 19.41
CA LEU A 36 -20.76 19.89 18.42
C LEU A 36 -20.44 18.42 18.72
N ALA A 37 -19.69 18.15 19.79
CA ALA A 37 -19.22 16.83 20.20
C ALA A 37 -18.52 16.06 19.06
N VAL A 38 -17.66 16.76 18.30
CA VAL A 38 -16.91 16.15 17.19
C VAL A 38 -15.43 15.94 17.54
N PRO A 39 -14.75 14.98 16.89
CA PRO A 39 -13.33 14.73 17.13
C PRO A 39 -12.47 15.97 16.90
N ARG A 40 -11.30 16.01 17.55
CA ARG A 40 -10.34 17.13 17.45
C ARG A 40 -9.80 17.37 16.03
N PHE A 41 -10.03 16.43 15.11
CA PHE A 41 -9.44 16.40 13.77
C PHE A 41 -10.33 17.02 12.68
N ALA A 42 -11.37 17.76 13.05
CA ALA A 42 -12.24 18.44 12.10
C ALA A 42 -11.58 19.71 11.51
N LEU A 43 -11.74 19.96 10.22
CA LEU A 43 -11.30 21.19 9.54
C LEU A 43 -12.37 22.27 9.66
N LEU A 44 -11.97 23.51 9.91
CA LEU A 44 -12.89 24.64 9.93
C LEU A 44 -12.84 25.35 8.57
N LEU A 45 -13.95 25.32 7.84
CA LEU A 45 -14.08 25.88 6.50
C LEU A 45 -14.97 27.12 6.53
N ASN A 46 -14.64 28.12 5.72
CA ASN A 46 -15.58 29.21 5.43
C ASN A 46 -16.64 28.81 4.39
N SER A 47 -17.57 29.72 4.10
CA SER A 47 -18.65 29.50 3.12
C SER A 47 -18.17 29.28 1.69
N SER A 48 -16.94 29.69 1.35
CA SER A 48 -16.29 29.40 0.06
C SER A 48 -15.52 28.06 0.03
N GLY A 49 -15.49 27.33 1.15
CA GLY A 49 -14.76 26.06 1.25
C GLY A 49 -13.25 26.21 1.49
N GLU A 50 -12.78 27.40 1.87
CA GLU A 50 -11.38 27.61 2.24
C GLU A 50 -11.13 27.17 3.69
N VAL A 51 -10.00 26.49 3.91
CA VAL A 51 -9.56 26.02 5.23
C VAL A 51 -9.02 27.18 6.06
N LEU A 52 -9.66 27.46 7.19
CA LEU A 52 -9.33 28.57 8.08
C LEU A 52 -8.17 28.26 9.04
N ASP A 53 -7.79 26.99 9.20
CA ASP A 53 -6.70 26.54 10.06
C ASP A 53 -5.32 27.14 9.74
N ARG A 54 -5.17 27.82 8.58
CA ARG A 54 -3.95 28.53 8.18
C ARG A 54 -3.84 29.97 8.74
N ALA A 55 -4.93 30.54 9.24
CA ALA A 55 -4.95 31.87 9.83
C ALA A 55 -4.75 31.79 11.35
N HIS A 56 -3.94 32.69 11.93
CA HIS A 56 -3.69 32.66 13.37
C HIS A 56 -4.82 33.30 14.16
N THR A 57 -5.48 34.31 13.59
CA THR A 57 -6.59 35.03 14.24
C THR A 57 -7.85 35.07 13.39
N VAL A 58 -8.99 35.26 14.04
CA VAL A 58 -10.30 35.48 13.41
C VAL A 58 -10.28 36.65 12.43
N THR A 59 -9.53 37.72 12.75
CA THR A 59 -9.36 38.88 11.86
C THR A 59 -8.54 38.55 10.61
N GLU A 60 -7.45 37.78 10.74
CA GLU A 60 -6.66 37.30 9.59
C GLU A 60 -7.47 36.37 8.69
N ALA A 61 -8.33 35.55 9.30
CA ALA A 61 -9.30 34.70 8.61
C ALA A 61 -10.44 35.50 7.92
N LYS A 62 -10.48 36.83 8.10
CA LYS A 62 -11.48 37.75 7.53
C LYS A 62 -12.93 37.41 7.90
N LEU A 63 -13.13 36.77 9.05
CA LEU A 63 -14.45 36.40 9.53
C LEU A 63 -15.25 37.63 9.97
N ARG A 64 -16.55 37.63 9.66
CA ARG A 64 -17.50 38.69 9.97
C ARG A 64 -18.68 38.11 10.77
N SER A 65 -19.38 39.01 11.46
CA SER A 65 -20.61 38.63 12.17
C SER A 65 -21.67 38.17 11.16
N GLY A 66 -22.25 37.00 11.40
CA GLY A 66 -23.18 36.32 10.50
C GLY A 66 -22.53 35.34 9.52
N ASP A 67 -21.20 35.15 9.59
CA ASP A 67 -20.54 34.15 8.75
C ASP A 67 -20.92 32.73 9.17
N VAL A 68 -21.11 31.89 8.15
CA VAL A 68 -21.43 30.48 8.28
C VAL A 68 -20.17 29.67 7.98
N LEU A 69 -19.76 28.86 8.96
CA LEU A 69 -18.61 27.98 8.90
C LEU A 69 -19.06 26.54 8.83
N THR A 70 -18.29 25.70 8.13
CA THR A 70 -18.50 24.26 8.12
C THR A 70 -17.36 23.60 8.89
N LEU A 71 -17.71 22.85 9.93
CA LEU A 71 -16.78 21.99 10.64
C LEU A 71 -16.81 20.62 9.96
N HIS A 72 -15.86 20.42 9.05
CA HIS A 72 -15.75 19.22 8.26
C HIS A 72 -14.99 18.15 9.05
N VAL A 73 -15.70 17.14 9.53
CA VAL A 73 -15.09 15.95 10.11
C VAL A 73 -14.56 15.12 8.94
N ASN A 74 -13.26 15.17 8.67
CA ASN A 74 -12.67 14.23 7.75
C ASN A 74 -12.94 12.82 8.30
N PRO A 75 -13.47 11.89 7.48
CA PRO A 75 -13.45 10.49 7.88
C PRO A 75 -11.99 10.15 8.21
N VAL A 76 -11.76 9.51 9.36
CA VAL A 76 -10.41 9.10 9.74
C VAL A 76 -9.96 8.08 8.70
N GLN A 77 -9.20 8.54 7.72
CA GLN A 77 -8.49 7.65 6.82
C GLN A 77 -7.34 7.08 7.63
N VAL A 78 -7.40 5.77 7.86
CA VAL A 78 -6.36 5.03 8.58
C VAL A 78 -5.63 4.18 7.55
N GLN A 79 -4.36 4.46 7.34
CA GLN A 79 -3.48 3.55 6.62
C GLN A 79 -2.75 2.68 7.65
N LEU A 80 -3.18 1.43 7.76
CA LEU A 80 -2.50 0.42 8.58
C LEU A 80 -1.21 0.00 7.89
N HIS A 81 -0.18 -0.38 8.64
CA HIS A 81 1.08 -0.96 8.18
C HIS A 81 1.50 -1.99 9.23
N ALA A 82 2.13 -3.10 8.82
CA ALA A 82 2.41 -4.21 9.72
C ALA A 82 3.83 -4.76 9.56
N THR A 83 4.45 -5.13 10.67
CA THR A 83 5.62 -6.03 10.73
C THR A 83 5.11 -7.45 11.03
N THR A 84 5.99 -8.43 11.26
CA THR A 84 5.55 -9.78 11.65
C THR A 84 4.80 -9.83 12.98
N SER A 85 4.90 -8.79 13.83
CA SER A 85 4.34 -8.85 15.18
C SER A 85 3.91 -7.49 15.75
N ALA A 86 3.86 -6.43 14.94
CA ALA A 86 3.43 -5.11 15.35
C ALA A 86 2.71 -4.38 14.22
N PHE A 87 1.92 -3.38 14.59
CA PHE A 87 1.18 -2.54 13.65
C PHE A 87 1.49 -1.07 13.90
N ALA A 88 1.44 -0.30 12.83
CA ALA A 88 1.45 1.15 12.83
C ALA A 88 0.26 1.65 12.00
N ALA A 89 -0.48 2.60 12.54
CA ALA A 89 -1.58 3.26 11.84
C ALA A 89 -1.23 4.72 11.61
N LEU A 90 -1.18 5.13 10.35
CA LEU A 90 -1.14 6.52 9.95
C LEU A 90 -2.57 7.08 9.95
N LEU A 91 -2.80 8.10 10.76
CA LEU A 91 -4.08 8.78 10.87
C LEU A 91 -4.13 9.95 9.88
N SER A 92 -5.34 10.38 9.54
CA SER A 92 -5.59 11.48 8.60
C SER A 92 -5.02 12.84 9.02
N ASP A 93 -4.60 13.00 10.28
CA ASP A 93 -3.91 14.19 10.78
C ASP A 93 -2.38 14.12 10.66
N GLY A 94 -1.85 13.07 10.03
CA GLY A 94 -0.43 12.81 9.90
C GLY A 94 0.23 12.29 11.18
N SER A 95 -0.53 11.92 12.21
CA SER A 95 0.01 11.26 13.40
C SER A 95 0.03 9.74 13.25
N VAL A 96 0.91 9.10 14.02
CA VAL A 96 1.07 7.64 13.99
C VAL A 96 0.79 7.05 15.37
N VAL A 97 0.02 5.96 15.39
CA VAL A 97 -0.19 5.13 16.58
C VAL A 97 0.30 3.71 16.32
N THR A 98 0.93 3.09 17.31
CA THR A 98 1.49 1.74 17.19
C THR A 98 0.98 0.83 18.29
N TRP A 99 0.92 -0.47 17.99
CA TRP A 99 0.61 -1.50 18.98
C TRP A 99 1.24 -2.85 18.58
N GLY A 100 1.24 -3.81 19.52
CA GLY A 100 1.84 -5.14 19.32
C GLY A 100 3.18 -5.30 20.05
N ASN A 101 4.07 -6.12 19.50
CA ASN A 101 5.36 -6.41 20.12
C ASN A 101 6.27 -5.18 20.12
N ALA A 102 6.65 -4.69 21.30
CA ALA A 102 7.51 -3.50 21.45
C ALA A 102 8.86 -3.62 20.71
N GLY A 103 9.48 -4.80 20.74
CA GLY A 103 10.74 -5.07 20.06
C GLY A 103 10.64 -5.12 18.53
N CYS A 104 9.42 -5.18 17.98
CA CYS A 104 9.14 -5.16 16.54
C CYS A 104 8.48 -3.84 16.09
N GLY A 105 8.56 -2.78 16.91
CA GLY A 105 8.00 -1.46 16.58
C GLY A 105 6.59 -1.20 17.10
N GLY A 106 6.04 -2.08 17.96
CA GLY A 106 4.76 -1.87 18.63
C GLY A 106 4.77 -0.74 19.65
N ASP A 107 5.95 -0.30 20.10
CA ASP A 107 6.16 0.85 20.97
C ASP A 107 6.96 1.94 20.24
N SER A 108 6.28 3.02 19.85
CA SER A 108 6.87 4.22 19.25
C SER A 108 7.13 5.36 20.23
N SER A 109 6.96 5.15 21.54
CA SER A 109 6.98 6.22 22.56
C SER A 109 8.25 7.08 22.53
N ALA A 110 9.41 6.46 22.25
CA ALA A 110 10.69 7.15 22.13
C ALA A 110 10.74 8.19 20.98
N VAL A 111 10.03 7.92 19.89
CA VAL A 111 10.01 8.76 18.68
C VAL A 111 8.66 9.46 18.45
N GLN A 112 7.69 9.30 19.35
CA GLN A 112 6.32 9.81 19.18
C GLN A 112 6.25 11.32 18.93
N HIS A 113 7.19 12.08 19.49
CA HIS A 113 7.28 13.53 19.26
C HIS A 113 7.68 13.89 17.82
N GLN A 114 8.33 12.98 17.09
CA GLN A 114 8.77 13.12 15.70
C GLN A 114 7.72 12.58 14.72
N LEU A 115 6.83 11.67 15.14
CA LEU A 115 5.77 11.07 14.32
C LEU A 115 4.57 12.02 14.15
N ARG A 116 4.86 13.18 13.56
CA ARG A 116 3.90 14.25 13.21
C ARG A 116 4.10 14.63 11.77
N ASP A 117 2.99 14.91 11.08
CA ASP A 117 2.98 15.21 9.65
C ASP A 117 3.62 14.08 8.83
N VAL A 118 3.32 12.83 9.20
CA VAL A 118 3.76 11.64 8.47
C VAL A 118 2.91 11.49 7.21
N GLN A 119 3.56 11.22 6.08
CA GLN A 119 2.92 11.05 4.78
C GLN A 119 2.88 9.59 4.35
N GLN A 120 3.90 8.81 4.73
CA GLN A 120 4.03 7.41 4.34
C GLN A 120 4.76 6.63 5.45
N ILE A 121 4.36 5.38 5.65
CA ILE A 121 5.06 4.43 6.51
C ILE A 121 5.46 3.23 5.65
N GLN A 122 6.61 2.65 5.95
CA GLN A 122 7.03 1.36 5.42
C GLN A 122 7.48 0.47 6.56
N ALA A 123 7.29 -0.85 6.40
CA ALA A 123 7.58 -1.84 7.41
C ALA A 123 8.53 -2.92 6.88
N SER A 124 9.57 -3.24 7.65
CA SER A 124 10.32 -4.49 7.51
C SER A 124 9.71 -5.55 8.43
N PHE A 125 10.34 -6.72 8.59
CA PHE A 125 9.80 -7.74 9.51
C PHE A 125 9.88 -7.36 10.99
N GLY A 126 10.55 -6.27 11.36
CA GLY A 126 10.63 -5.89 12.77
C GLY A 126 10.86 -4.42 13.05
N ALA A 127 10.76 -3.57 12.03
CA ALA A 127 10.93 -2.14 12.19
C ALA A 127 10.02 -1.38 11.22
N PHE A 128 9.86 -0.09 11.49
CA PHE A 128 9.14 0.83 10.64
C PHE A 128 10.02 2.03 10.29
N ALA A 129 9.75 2.61 9.13
CA ALA A 129 10.30 3.89 8.70
C ALA A 129 9.16 4.77 8.19
N ALA A 130 9.10 6.02 8.68
CA ALA A 130 8.10 7.00 8.29
C ALA A 130 8.74 8.18 7.56
N ILE A 131 8.16 8.58 6.43
CA ILE A 131 8.49 9.82 5.73
C ILE A 131 7.58 10.93 6.29
N ARG A 132 8.19 12.01 6.75
CA ARG A 132 7.49 13.22 7.21
C ARG A 132 7.29 14.20 6.07
N GLY A 133 6.37 15.15 6.23
CA GLY A 133 6.03 16.14 5.20
C GLY A 133 7.14 17.12 4.85
N ASP A 134 8.18 17.21 5.68
CA ASP A 134 9.44 17.91 5.39
C ASP A 134 10.46 17.03 4.63
N GLY A 135 10.11 15.79 4.27
CA GLY A 135 10.97 14.83 3.61
C GLY A 135 12.04 14.19 4.52
N SER A 136 11.97 14.39 5.85
CA SER A 136 12.82 13.66 6.80
C SER A 136 12.25 12.27 7.11
N VAL A 137 13.14 11.36 7.54
CA VAL A 137 12.75 9.99 7.91
C VAL A 137 12.91 9.76 9.40
N VAL A 138 11.91 9.10 10.00
CA VAL A 138 11.91 8.63 11.38
C VAL A 138 11.79 7.12 11.38
N THR A 139 12.68 6.42 12.08
CA THR A 139 12.65 4.96 12.21
C THR A 139 12.41 4.52 13.65
N TRP A 140 11.80 3.36 13.83
CA TRP A 140 11.63 2.74 15.15
C TRP A 140 11.46 1.22 15.04
N GLY A 141 11.56 0.53 16.18
CA GLY A 141 11.50 -0.93 16.28
C GLY A 141 12.89 -1.56 16.42
N ASN A 142 13.07 -2.75 15.87
CA ASN A 142 14.30 -3.51 16.00
C ASN A 142 15.47 -2.82 15.29
N ALA A 143 16.49 -2.43 16.04
CA ALA A 143 17.65 -1.70 15.52
C ALA A 143 18.37 -2.43 14.37
N VAL A 144 18.54 -3.76 14.47
CA VAL A 144 19.22 -4.57 13.45
C VAL A 144 18.38 -4.69 12.18
N ARG A 145 17.05 -4.68 12.31
CA ARG A 145 16.11 -4.76 11.17
C ARG A 145 15.73 -3.39 10.59
N GLY A 146 16.55 -2.36 10.83
CA GLY A 146 16.39 -1.02 10.28
C GLY A 146 15.61 -0.03 11.16
N GLY A 147 15.31 -0.39 12.41
CA GLY A 147 14.73 0.53 13.40
C GLY A 147 15.69 1.62 13.87
N ASP A 148 16.99 1.46 13.64
CA ASP A 148 18.03 2.46 13.86
C ASP A 148 18.66 2.88 12.52
N SER A 149 18.35 4.11 12.09
CA SER A 149 18.93 4.75 10.90
C SER A 149 20.14 5.64 11.22
N GLY A 150 20.67 5.63 12.45
CA GLY A 150 21.62 6.63 12.94
C GLY A 150 22.84 6.87 12.04
N ALA A 151 23.42 5.82 11.45
CA ALA A 151 24.56 5.95 10.52
C ALA A 151 24.18 6.60 9.17
N ALA A 152 22.91 6.56 8.78
CA ALA A 152 22.37 7.10 7.55
C ALA A 152 21.53 8.38 7.76
N GLN A 153 21.22 8.76 9.01
CA GLN A 153 20.24 9.78 9.35
C GLN A 153 20.52 11.15 8.71
N ASP A 154 21.80 11.52 8.61
CA ASP A 154 22.20 12.80 8.00
C ASP A 154 21.87 12.88 6.50
N GLN A 155 21.75 11.73 5.84
CA GLN A 155 21.45 11.58 4.41
C GLN A 155 19.93 11.43 4.15
N LEU A 156 19.14 11.05 5.16
CA LEU A 156 17.69 10.85 5.05
C LEU A 156 16.91 12.18 5.11
N LYS A 157 17.19 13.03 4.12
CA LYS A 157 16.57 14.35 3.90
C LYS A 157 16.06 14.45 2.47
N ASN A 158 14.91 15.09 2.30
CA ASN A 158 14.18 15.16 1.03
C ASN A 158 13.89 13.77 0.45
N VAL A 159 13.54 12.81 1.30
CA VAL A 159 13.15 11.46 0.88
C VAL A 159 11.76 11.51 0.26
N GLN A 160 11.61 10.84 -0.89
CA GLN A 160 10.36 10.78 -1.64
C GLN A 160 9.67 9.42 -1.51
N GLN A 161 10.45 8.34 -1.41
CA GLN A 161 9.94 6.98 -1.31
C GLN A 161 10.87 6.15 -0.43
N ILE A 162 10.29 5.25 0.34
CA ILE A 162 11.01 4.18 1.04
C ILE A 162 10.48 2.85 0.52
N GLN A 163 11.39 1.88 0.42
CA GLN A 163 11.06 0.46 0.28
C GLN A 163 11.77 -0.35 1.36
N ALA A 164 11.13 -1.43 1.77
CA ALA A 164 11.61 -2.33 2.81
C ALA A 164 11.83 -3.73 2.24
N SER A 165 12.92 -4.37 2.64
CA SER A 165 13.10 -5.83 2.55
C SER A 165 12.77 -6.46 3.92
N GLY A 166 13.06 -7.75 4.09
CA GLY A 166 12.82 -8.45 5.35
C GLY A 166 13.48 -7.80 6.57
N ALA A 167 14.66 -7.18 6.42
CA ALA A 167 15.37 -6.55 7.55
C ALA A 167 16.16 -5.28 7.19
N ALA A 168 15.90 -4.67 6.04
CA ALA A 168 16.56 -3.45 5.62
C ALA A 168 15.59 -2.50 4.89
N PHE A 169 16.06 -1.27 4.66
CA PHE A 169 15.33 -0.25 3.93
C PHE A 169 16.22 0.42 2.90
N ALA A 170 15.59 0.92 1.84
CA ALA A 170 16.18 1.77 0.83
C ALA A 170 15.28 2.98 0.59
N ALA A 171 15.85 4.18 0.65
CA ALA A 171 15.15 5.44 0.44
C ALA A 171 15.62 6.11 -0.85
N ILE A 172 14.68 6.50 -1.71
CA ILE A 172 14.92 7.38 -2.86
C ILE A 172 14.82 8.83 -2.38
N ARG A 173 15.89 9.59 -2.58
CA ARG A 173 15.94 11.03 -2.29
C ARG A 173 15.46 11.83 -3.50
N GLY A 174 15.06 13.08 -3.27
CA GLY A 174 14.54 13.95 -4.34
C GLY A 174 15.57 14.37 -5.40
N ASP A 175 16.84 14.04 -5.21
CA ASP A 175 17.90 14.14 -6.22
C ASP A 175 18.11 12.83 -7.01
N GLY A 176 17.26 11.82 -6.80
CA GLY A 176 17.36 10.50 -7.42
C GLY A 176 18.44 9.58 -6.83
N SER A 177 19.15 9.99 -5.77
CA SER A 177 20.10 9.13 -5.07
C SER A 177 19.41 8.18 -4.09
N VAL A 178 20.04 7.03 -3.81
CA VAL A 178 19.51 6.04 -2.86
C VAL A 178 20.36 5.96 -1.60
N VAL A 179 19.69 5.91 -0.45
CA VAL A 179 20.31 5.67 0.86
C VAL A 179 19.74 4.38 1.45
N THR A 180 20.59 3.49 1.95
CA THR A 180 20.19 2.22 2.55
C THR A 180 20.61 2.13 4.02
N TRP A 181 19.84 1.39 4.81
CA TRP A 181 20.17 1.07 6.21
C TRP A 181 19.50 -0.24 6.66
N GLY A 182 19.90 -0.75 7.83
CA GLY A 182 19.45 -2.04 8.35
C GLY A 182 20.47 -3.16 8.18
N ASP A 183 20.03 -4.42 8.18
CA ASP A 183 20.93 -5.58 8.07
C ASP A 183 21.55 -5.66 6.67
N ALA A 184 22.88 -5.66 6.61
CA ALA A 184 23.63 -5.72 5.35
C ALA A 184 23.30 -6.96 4.51
N ARG A 185 22.99 -8.10 5.15
CA ARG A 185 22.60 -9.34 4.46
C ARG A 185 21.25 -9.25 3.76
N PHE A 186 20.47 -8.23 4.08
CA PHE A 186 19.14 -7.98 3.53
C PHE A 186 19.11 -6.75 2.62
N GLY A 187 20.28 -6.25 2.21
CA GLY A 187 20.42 -5.08 1.34
C GLY A 187 20.55 -3.74 2.07
N GLY A 188 20.79 -3.75 3.40
CA GLY A 188 21.05 -2.53 4.17
C GLY A 188 22.38 -1.84 3.83
N ASP A 189 23.25 -2.48 3.05
CA ASP A 189 24.53 -1.94 2.59
C ASP A 189 24.61 -1.91 1.05
N SER A 190 24.58 -0.72 0.47
CA SER A 190 24.70 -0.48 -0.98
C SER A 190 26.06 0.06 -1.41
N ARG A 191 27.08 0.05 -0.53
CA ARG A 191 28.40 0.67 -0.80
C ARG A 191 29.18 0.01 -1.95
N ALA A 192 28.75 -1.15 -2.45
CA ALA A 192 29.31 -1.79 -3.63
C ALA A 192 28.86 -1.15 -4.95
N VAL A 193 27.72 -0.44 -4.97
CA VAL A 193 27.11 0.14 -6.18
C VAL A 193 26.75 1.65 -6.05
N PRO A 194 27.51 2.48 -5.29
CA PRO A 194 27.09 3.85 -4.96
C PRO A 194 26.98 4.76 -6.20
N ASP A 195 27.83 4.55 -7.21
CA ASP A 195 27.83 5.36 -8.42
C ASP A 195 26.71 4.99 -9.39
N GLN A 196 26.13 3.80 -9.23
CA GLN A 196 25.03 3.32 -10.06
C GLN A 196 23.66 3.74 -9.48
N LEU A 197 23.59 4.03 -8.18
CA LEU A 197 22.37 4.46 -7.49
C LEU A 197 22.12 5.97 -7.62
N ARG A 198 22.06 6.43 -8.87
CA ARG A 198 21.75 7.81 -9.27
C ARG A 198 20.64 7.82 -10.30
N ASP A 199 19.82 8.86 -10.26
CA ASP A 199 18.61 9.02 -11.08
C ASP A 199 17.66 7.82 -10.94
N VAL A 200 17.58 7.24 -9.74
CA VAL A 200 16.67 6.12 -9.44
C VAL A 200 15.24 6.63 -9.37
N GLN A 201 14.35 5.95 -10.10
CA GLN A 201 12.91 6.28 -10.16
C GLN A 201 12.05 5.34 -9.32
N GLN A 202 12.45 4.08 -9.24
CA GLN A 202 11.69 3.06 -8.52
C GLN A 202 12.63 2.04 -7.88
N ILE A 203 12.24 1.55 -6.71
CA ILE A 203 12.88 0.42 -6.04
C ILE A 203 11.82 -0.66 -5.81
N GLN A 204 12.23 -1.91 -6.00
CA GLN A 204 11.51 -3.10 -5.55
C GLN A 204 12.42 -3.92 -4.64
N ALA A 205 11.82 -4.67 -3.72
CA ALA A 205 12.52 -5.48 -2.75
C ALA A 205 12.00 -6.92 -2.79
N SER A 206 12.93 -7.86 -2.74
CA SER A 206 12.65 -9.23 -2.32
C SER A 206 12.85 -9.34 -0.81
N TYR A 207 12.79 -10.55 -0.25
CA TYR A 207 13.06 -10.77 1.17
C TYR A 207 14.47 -10.27 1.57
N GLY A 208 15.48 -10.51 0.73
CA GLY A 208 16.89 -10.25 1.06
C GLY A 208 17.62 -9.26 0.15
N ALA A 209 16.99 -8.77 -0.92
CA ALA A 209 17.66 -7.93 -1.91
C ALA A 209 16.76 -6.79 -2.42
N PHE A 210 17.37 -5.88 -3.15
CA PHE A 210 16.70 -4.78 -3.83
C PHE A 210 17.10 -4.72 -5.30
N ALA A 211 16.16 -4.23 -6.12
CA ALA A 211 16.38 -3.87 -7.51
C ALA A 211 15.84 -2.45 -7.76
N ALA A 212 16.68 -1.58 -8.31
CA ALA A 212 16.34 -0.20 -8.63
C ALA A 212 16.26 0.00 -10.15
N ILE A 213 15.20 0.65 -10.62
CA ILE A 213 15.08 1.14 -12.00
C ILE A 213 15.59 2.57 -12.03
N ARG A 214 16.59 2.82 -12.88
CA ARG A 214 17.14 4.15 -13.14
C ARG A 214 16.33 4.85 -14.24
N GLY A 215 16.45 6.18 -14.32
CA GLY A 215 15.72 6.99 -15.29
C GLY A 215 16.10 6.75 -16.76
N ASP A 216 17.19 6.03 -17.01
CA ASP A 216 17.57 5.53 -18.34
C ASP A 216 17.00 4.12 -18.63
N GLY A 217 16.20 3.55 -17.72
CA GLY A 217 15.63 2.20 -17.84
C GLY A 217 16.58 1.07 -17.46
N ALA A 218 17.81 1.37 -17.02
CA ALA A 218 18.74 0.35 -16.53
C ALA A 218 18.39 -0.10 -15.10
N VAL A 219 18.65 -1.38 -14.80
CA VAL A 219 18.46 -1.93 -13.45
C VAL A 219 19.78 -2.10 -12.70
N VAL A 220 19.75 -1.77 -11.42
CA VAL A 220 20.86 -1.99 -10.47
C VAL A 220 20.33 -2.83 -9.32
N THR A 221 21.04 -3.91 -8.96
CA THR A 221 20.68 -4.80 -7.84
C THR A 221 21.73 -4.79 -6.74
N TRP A 222 21.30 -5.04 -5.51
CA TRP A 222 22.18 -5.23 -4.35
C TRP A 222 21.49 -6.02 -3.25
N GLY A 223 22.26 -6.50 -2.27
CA GLY A 223 21.77 -7.31 -1.15
C GLY A 223 22.19 -8.77 -1.27
N ASP A 224 21.36 -9.69 -0.75
CA ASP A 224 21.65 -11.13 -0.81
C ASP A 224 21.70 -11.63 -2.25
N ALA A 225 22.82 -12.24 -2.64
CA ALA A 225 23.03 -12.71 -4.00
C ALA A 225 22.02 -13.80 -4.39
N ALA A 226 21.70 -14.72 -3.47
CA ALA A 226 20.75 -15.81 -3.73
C ALA A 226 19.31 -15.28 -3.90
N GLY A 227 18.93 -14.28 -3.11
CA GLY A 227 17.64 -13.59 -3.20
C GLY A 227 17.51 -12.54 -4.32
N GLY A 228 18.40 -12.54 -5.32
CA GLY A 228 18.34 -11.65 -6.48
C GLY A 228 19.17 -10.36 -6.39
N GLY A 229 20.04 -10.23 -5.39
CA GLY A 229 21.00 -9.12 -5.27
C GLY A 229 22.11 -9.16 -6.31
N ASP A 230 22.39 -10.33 -6.91
CA ASP A 230 23.31 -10.50 -8.03
C ASP A 230 22.53 -10.75 -9.34
N SER A 231 22.58 -9.76 -10.24
CA SER A 231 21.97 -9.82 -11.59
C SER A 231 23.01 -9.91 -12.70
N SER A 232 24.30 -10.16 -12.37
CA SER A 232 25.41 -10.11 -13.32
C SER A 232 25.22 -11.01 -14.56
N VAL A 233 24.53 -12.14 -14.41
CA VAL A 233 24.23 -13.09 -15.50
C VAL A 233 23.27 -12.51 -16.54
N VAL A 234 22.38 -11.61 -16.13
CA VAL A 234 21.33 -11.02 -16.98
C VAL A 234 21.48 -9.51 -17.18
N GLN A 235 22.56 -8.90 -16.67
CA GLN A 235 22.74 -7.45 -16.64
C GLN A 235 22.62 -6.79 -18.02
N ASP A 236 23.11 -7.44 -19.07
CA ASP A 236 23.02 -6.95 -20.46
C ASP A 236 21.58 -6.90 -20.99
N GLN A 237 20.66 -7.66 -20.38
CA GLN A 237 19.23 -7.70 -20.74
C GLN A 237 18.41 -6.70 -19.90
N LEU A 238 18.95 -6.19 -18.80
CA LEU A 238 18.27 -5.27 -17.88
C LEU A 238 18.39 -3.80 -18.33
N GLN A 239 18.00 -3.56 -19.57
CA GLN A 239 17.89 -2.25 -20.21
C GLN A 239 16.46 -2.04 -20.73
N ASP A 240 16.02 -0.79 -20.78
CA ASP A 240 14.66 -0.39 -21.12
C ASP A 240 13.59 -1.07 -20.23
N VAL A 241 13.91 -1.29 -18.95
CA VAL A 241 12.99 -1.88 -17.99
C VAL A 241 11.95 -0.85 -17.54
N GLN A 242 10.67 -1.24 -17.60
CA GLN A 242 9.55 -0.39 -17.21
C GLN A 242 8.99 -0.73 -15.84
N GLN A 243 9.01 -2.01 -15.46
CA GLN A 243 8.47 -2.48 -14.20
C GLN A 243 9.29 -3.67 -13.70
N ILE A 244 9.43 -3.75 -12.38
CA ILE A 244 9.96 -4.92 -11.69
C ILE A 244 8.89 -5.43 -10.72
N GLN A 245 8.80 -6.74 -10.59
CA GLN A 245 8.07 -7.44 -9.54
C GLN A 245 9.03 -8.38 -8.82
N ALA A 246 8.77 -8.64 -7.54
CA ALA A 246 9.62 -9.46 -6.68
C ALA A 246 8.79 -10.54 -5.99
N SER A 247 9.31 -11.76 -5.97
CA SER A 247 8.92 -12.79 -5.00
C SER A 247 9.82 -12.66 -3.76
N ASP A 248 9.73 -13.58 -2.80
CA ASP A 248 10.61 -13.54 -1.63
C ASP A 248 12.09 -13.72 -2.02
N PHE A 249 12.39 -14.42 -3.11
CA PHE A 249 13.78 -14.80 -3.46
C PHE A 249 14.17 -14.53 -4.92
N ALA A 250 13.30 -13.93 -5.73
CA ALA A 250 13.57 -13.66 -7.14
C ALA A 250 12.91 -12.37 -7.62
N PHE A 251 13.31 -11.93 -8.81
CA PHE A 251 12.74 -10.78 -9.50
C PHE A 251 12.36 -11.13 -10.94
N ALA A 252 11.34 -10.42 -11.44
CA ALA A 252 10.94 -10.42 -12.84
C ALA A 252 10.80 -8.97 -13.32
N ALA A 253 11.49 -8.63 -14.41
CA ALA A 253 11.44 -7.32 -15.05
C ALA A 253 10.66 -7.38 -16.37
N ILE A 254 9.71 -6.47 -16.56
CA ILE A 254 9.05 -6.22 -17.84
C ILE A 254 9.84 -5.14 -18.57
N ARG A 255 10.30 -5.47 -19.77
CA ARG A 255 11.01 -4.55 -20.67
C ARG A 255 10.02 -3.78 -21.54
N GLY A 256 10.45 -2.66 -22.10
CA GLY A 256 9.61 -1.80 -22.93
C GLY A 256 9.13 -2.42 -24.24
N ASP A 257 9.70 -3.55 -24.64
CA ASP A 257 9.24 -4.39 -25.75
C ASP A 257 8.22 -5.47 -25.32
N GLY A 258 7.82 -5.49 -24.04
CA GLY A 258 6.89 -6.48 -23.48
C GLY A 258 7.52 -7.84 -23.17
N SER A 259 8.84 -8.00 -23.35
CA SER A 259 9.57 -9.20 -22.93
C SER A 259 9.86 -9.20 -21.43
N VAL A 260 10.12 -10.39 -20.87
CA VAL A 260 10.43 -10.57 -19.44
C VAL A 260 11.83 -11.12 -19.25
N VAL A 261 12.53 -10.57 -18.24
CA VAL A 261 13.83 -11.07 -17.75
C VAL A 261 13.69 -11.41 -16.27
N THR A 262 14.13 -12.60 -15.87
CA THR A 262 14.08 -13.06 -14.47
C THR A 262 15.47 -13.34 -13.92
N TRP A 263 15.65 -13.17 -12.62
CA TRP A 263 16.87 -13.53 -11.90
C TRP A 263 16.61 -13.76 -10.41
N GLY A 264 17.60 -14.30 -9.69
CA GLY A 264 17.50 -14.72 -8.30
C GLY A 264 17.40 -16.23 -8.16
N ASP A 265 16.75 -16.71 -7.11
CA ASP A 265 16.64 -18.15 -6.85
C ASP A 265 15.79 -18.84 -7.93
N ALA A 266 16.39 -19.84 -8.60
CA ALA A 266 15.79 -20.51 -9.74
C ALA A 266 14.47 -21.23 -9.38
N CYS A 267 14.39 -21.84 -8.19
CA CYS A 267 13.19 -22.55 -7.75
C CYS A 267 12.05 -21.61 -7.41
N ASN A 268 12.36 -20.37 -6.98
CA ASN A 268 11.39 -19.36 -6.57
C ASN A 268 11.09 -18.32 -7.68
N GLY A 269 11.26 -18.72 -8.94
CA GLY A 269 10.88 -17.93 -10.12
C GLY A 269 12.01 -17.12 -10.76
N GLY A 270 13.26 -17.29 -10.32
CA GLY A 270 14.43 -16.70 -10.96
C GLY A 270 14.77 -17.29 -12.33
N ASP A 271 14.31 -18.52 -12.61
CA ASP A 271 14.44 -19.18 -13.92
C ASP A 271 13.07 -19.28 -14.62
N SER A 272 12.91 -18.53 -15.71
CA SER A 272 11.73 -18.55 -16.59
C SER A 272 12.00 -19.22 -17.95
N SER A 273 13.17 -19.87 -18.12
CA SER A 273 13.60 -20.42 -19.42
C SER A 273 12.60 -21.41 -20.03
N ALA A 274 11.89 -22.18 -19.21
CA ALA A 274 10.86 -23.13 -19.65
C ALA A 274 9.64 -22.45 -20.31
N VAL A 275 9.37 -21.20 -19.98
CA VAL A 275 8.21 -20.44 -20.48
C VAL A 275 8.62 -19.18 -21.27
N GLN A 276 9.91 -18.94 -21.49
CA GLN A 276 10.44 -17.71 -22.09
C GLN A 276 9.81 -17.38 -23.46
N ASP A 277 9.54 -18.41 -24.27
CA ASP A 277 8.92 -18.21 -25.59
C ASP A 277 7.47 -17.70 -25.53
N GLN A 278 6.80 -17.86 -24.38
CA GLN A 278 5.43 -17.42 -24.12
C GLN A 278 5.39 -16.01 -23.49
N LEU A 279 6.48 -15.55 -22.87
CA LEU A 279 6.56 -14.26 -22.18
C LEU A 279 6.80 -13.10 -23.17
N ARG A 280 5.80 -12.85 -24.02
CA ARG A 280 5.79 -11.79 -25.04
C ARG A 280 4.54 -10.92 -24.86
N ASP A 281 4.68 -9.62 -25.13
CA ASP A 281 3.61 -8.64 -24.94
C ASP A 281 3.02 -8.64 -23.50
N VAL A 282 3.88 -8.91 -22.50
CA VAL A 282 3.49 -8.95 -21.08
C VAL A 282 3.06 -7.57 -20.62
N GLN A 283 1.87 -7.47 -20.03
CA GLN A 283 1.31 -6.21 -19.54
C GLN A 283 1.47 -6.02 -18.03
N GLN A 284 1.40 -7.13 -17.29
CA GLN A 284 1.50 -7.12 -15.83
C GLN A 284 2.07 -8.45 -15.34
N ILE A 285 2.80 -8.38 -14.24
CA ILE A 285 3.26 -9.55 -13.48
C ILE A 285 2.73 -9.39 -12.06
N GLN A 286 2.30 -10.49 -11.46
CA GLN A 286 2.03 -10.61 -10.04
C GLN A 286 2.92 -11.71 -9.46
N ALA A 287 3.32 -11.54 -8.21
CA ALA A 287 4.21 -12.47 -7.52
C ALA A 287 3.54 -12.99 -6.24
N SER A 288 3.71 -14.29 -6.00
CA SER A 288 3.54 -14.90 -4.68
C SER A 288 4.91 -15.01 -4.01
N SER A 289 5.01 -15.66 -2.85
CA SER A 289 6.30 -15.86 -2.15
C SER A 289 7.36 -16.55 -3.01
N GLY A 290 6.98 -17.44 -3.94
CA GLY A 290 7.96 -18.19 -4.75
C GLY A 290 7.56 -18.44 -6.19
N ALA A 291 6.53 -17.75 -6.70
CA ALA A 291 6.09 -17.90 -8.08
C ALA A 291 5.63 -16.58 -8.68
N PHE A 292 5.48 -16.57 -10.00
CA PHE A 292 5.00 -15.44 -10.76
C PHE A 292 3.88 -15.85 -11.71
N ALA A 293 2.98 -14.91 -11.96
CA ALA A 293 1.95 -14.99 -12.98
C ALA A 293 1.97 -13.74 -13.84
N ALA A 294 2.21 -13.90 -15.14
CA ALA A 294 2.18 -12.82 -16.13
C ALA A 294 0.85 -12.83 -16.89
N VAL A 295 0.23 -11.67 -17.05
CA VAL A 295 -0.90 -11.47 -17.98
C VAL A 295 -0.36 -10.86 -19.27
N LEU A 296 -0.63 -11.54 -20.38
CA LEU A 296 -0.21 -11.12 -21.72
C LEU A 296 -1.21 -10.12 -22.32
N GLY A 297 -0.81 -9.44 -23.39
CA GLY A 297 -1.65 -8.47 -24.10
C GLY A 297 -2.94 -9.04 -24.71
N ASP A 298 -3.02 -10.36 -24.90
CA ASP A 298 -4.22 -11.07 -25.34
C ASP A 298 -5.12 -11.54 -24.18
N GLY A 299 -4.76 -11.21 -22.93
CA GLY A 299 -5.48 -11.61 -21.72
C GLY A 299 -5.24 -13.05 -21.26
N SER A 300 -4.34 -13.80 -21.91
CA SER A 300 -3.90 -15.10 -21.41
C SER A 300 -2.88 -14.96 -20.26
N VAL A 301 -2.68 -16.05 -19.51
CA VAL A 301 -1.78 -16.08 -18.36
C VAL A 301 -0.69 -17.12 -18.54
N VAL A 302 0.53 -16.75 -18.16
CA VAL A 302 1.70 -17.64 -18.08
C VAL A 302 2.24 -17.61 -16.65
N THR A 303 2.46 -18.78 -16.06
CA THR A 303 3.01 -18.91 -14.70
C THR A 303 4.34 -19.64 -14.70
N TRP A 304 5.19 -19.32 -13.72
CA TRP A 304 6.46 -20.02 -13.47
C TRP A 304 6.91 -19.87 -12.01
N GLY A 305 7.94 -20.62 -11.62
CA GLY A 305 8.45 -20.68 -10.24
C GLY A 305 7.97 -21.94 -9.51
N ASP A 306 7.89 -21.86 -8.17
CA ASP A 306 7.52 -23.01 -7.34
C ASP A 306 6.07 -23.41 -7.59
N ALA A 307 5.84 -24.67 -7.99
CA ALA A 307 4.54 -25.21 -8.28
C ALA A 307 3.59 -25.16 -7.05
N CYS A 308 4.12 -25.37 -5.84
CA CYS A 308 3.34 -25.29 -4.60
C CYS A 308 2.90 -23.85 -4.30
N ASN A 309 3.65 -22.86 -4.79
CA ASN A 309 3.34 -21.43 -4.58
C ASN A 309 2.56 -20.82 -5.76
N GLY A 310 1.99 -21.65 -6.64
CA GLY A 310 1.19 -21.21 -7.78
C GLY A 310 1.95 -21.04 -9.10
N GLY A 311 3.19 -21.54 -9.18
CA GLY A 311 3.99 -21.54 -10.42
C GLY A 311 3.46 -22.49 -11.49
N ASP A 312 2.61 -23.46 -11.12
CA ASP A 312 1.92 -24.36 -12.03
C ASP A 312 0.42 -24.06 -12.10
N SER A 313 -0.03 -23.54 -13.24
CA SER A 313 -1.43 -23.25 -13.56
C SER A 313 -2.04 -24.23 -14.57
N THR A 314 -1.33 -25.31 -14.92
CA THR A 314 -1.74 -26.23 -16.02
C THR A 314 -3.14 -26.79 -15.87
N VAL A 315 -3.59 -27.05 -14.63
CA VAL A 315 -4.93 -27.56 -14.32
C VAL A 315 -6.05 -26.57 -14.66
N VAL A 316 -5.77 -25.26 -14.61
CA VAL A 316 -6.75 -24.20 -14.86
C VAL A 316 -6.44 -23.38 -16.12
N GLN A 317 -5.40 -23.73 -16.88
CA GLN A 317 -4.92 -22.97 -18.03
C GLN A 317 -6.02 -22.67 -19.06
N ASP A 318 -6.92 -23.63 -19.31
CA ASP A 318 -8.02 -23.45 -20.25
C ASP A 318 -9.05 -22.39 -19.82
N GLN A 319 -9.10 -22.08 -18.52
CA GLN A 319 -9.99 -21.09 -17.92
C GLN A 319 -9.35 -19.69 -17.85
N LEU A 320 -8.02 -19.58 -17.95
CA LEU A 320 -7.28 -18.31 -17.84
C LEU A 320 -7.24 -17.56 -19.18
N ARG A 321 -8.40 -17.07 -19.62
CA ARG A 321 -8.57 -16.33 -20.88
C ARG A 321 -9.29 -15.01 -20.62
N ASP A 322 -8.90 -13.94 -21.30
CA ASP A 322 -9.46 -12.60 -21.06
C ASP A 322 -9.33 -12.14 -19.60
N VAL A 323 -8.20 -12.47 -18.96
CA VAL A 323 -7.88 -12.08 -17.58
C VAL A 323 -7.63 -10.57 -17.54
N GLN A 324 -8.31 -9.89 -16.61
CA GLN A 324 -8.14 -8.45 -16.40
C GLN A 324 -7.14 -8.15 -15.28
N GLN A 325 -7.21 -8.91 -14.19
CA GLN A 325 -6.41 -8.68 -13.00
C GLN A 325 -6.07 -10.00 -12.32
N ILE A 326 -4.87 -10.09 -11.78
CA ILE A 326 -4.45 -11.16 -10.87
C ILE A 326 -4.15 -10.55 -9.51
N GLN A 327 -4.47 -11.29 -8.45
CA GLN A 327 -4.02 -11.03 -7.08
C GLN A 327 -3.33 -12.28 -6.54
N ALA A 328 -2.36 -12.10 -5.65
CA ALA A 328 -1.59 -13.17 -5.05
C ALA A 328 -1.73 -13.14 -3.52
N SER A 329 -1.88 -14.33 -2.93
CA SER A 329 -1.57 -14.58 -1.51
C SER A 329 -0.13 -15.12 -1.42
N GLU A 330 0.33 -15.57 -0.25
CA GLU A 330 1.68 -16.11 -0.09
C GLU A 330 1.97 -17.27 -1.06
N TYR A 331 1.03 -18.21 -1.25
CA TYR A 331 1.24 -19.42 -2.05
C TYR A 331 0.15 -19.70 -3.10
N ALA A 332 -0.72 -18.73 -3.40
CA ALA A 332 -1.80 -18.90 -4.37
C ALA A 332 -2.10 -17.62 -5.16
N PHE A 333 -2.83 -17.79 -6.25
CA PHE A 333 -3.30 -16.70 -7.10
C PHE A 333 -4.81 -16.78 -7.34
N ALA A 334 -5.41 -15.62 -7.56
CA ALA A 334 -6.79 -15.45 -8.01
C ALA A 334 -6.85 -14.47 -9.17
N ALA A 335 -7.42 -14.89 -10.29
CA ALA A 335 -7.62 -14.10 -11.50
C ALA A 335 -9.09 -13.66 -11.63
N ILE A 336 -9.31 -12.40 -11.97
CA ILE A 336 -10.62 -11.86 -12.40
C ILE A 336 -10.65 -11.87 -13.93
N LEU A 337 -11.61 -12.58 -14.49
CA LEU A 337 -11.87 -12.66 -15.93
C LEU A 337 -12.75 -11.49 -16.38
N SER A 338 -12.74 -11.20 -17.68
CA SER A 338 -13.50 -10.07 -18.25
C SER A 338 -15.02 -10.17 -18.09
N ASP A 339 -15.54 -11.38 -17.85
CA ASP A 339 -16.94 -11.64 -17.54
C ASP A 339 -17.27 -11.50 -16.03
N GLY A 340 -16.30 -11.10 -15.21
CA GLY A 340 -16.44 -10.96 -13.77
C GLY A 340 -16.40 -12.28 -12.99
N SER A 341 -16.08 -13.41 -13.64
CA SER A 341 -15.84 -14.68 -12.96
C SER A 341 -14.41 -14.77 -12.43
N VAL A 342 -14.17 -15.71 -11.51
CA VAL A 342 -12.89 -15.87 -10.81
C VAL A 342 -12.34 -17.28 -10.99
N VAL A 343 -11.03 -17.34 -11.26
CA VAL A 343 -10.25 -18.59 -11.33
C VAL A 343 -9.13 -18.52 -10.32
N THR A 344 -8.95 -19.57 -9.52
CA THR A 344 -7.88 -19.65 -8.51
C THR A 344 -6.98 -20.86 -8.75
N TRP A 345 -5.70 -20.75 -8.39
CA TRP A 345 -4.74 -21.85 -8.40
C TRP A 345 -3.63 -21.64 -7.37
N GLY A 346 -2.78 -22.65 -7.17
CA GLY A 346 -1.76 -22.70 -6.11
C GLY A 346 -2.22 -23.51 -4.90
N ASP A 347 -1.61 -23.25 -3.74
CA ASP A 347 -1.92 -24.02 -2.53
C ASP A 347 -3.36 -23.77 -2.05
N ALA A 348 -4.12 -24.86 -1.88
CA ALA A 348 -5.52 -24.80 -1.48
C ALA A 348 -5.73 -24.19 -0.08
N CYS A 349 -4.77 -24.38 0.84
CA CYS A 349 -4.83 -23.80 2.18
C CYS A 349 -4.64 -22.28 2.16
N PHE A 350 -4.05 -21.74 1.10
CA PHE A 350 -3.73 -20.31 0.93
C PHE A 350 -4.69 -19.61 -0.03
N GLY A 351 -5.84 -20.25 -0.35
CA GLY A 351 -6.86 -19.69 -1.21
C GLY A 351 -6.78 -20.11 -2.68
N GLY A 352 -5.90 -21.06 -3.02
CA GLY A 352 -5.78 -21.61 -4.38
C GLY A 352 -6.97 -22.45 -4.85
N ASN A 353 -7.97 -22.67 -3.98
CA ASN A 353 -9.21 -23.39 -4.32
C ASN A 353 -10.46 -22.62 -3.87
N SER A 354 -11.14 -21.98 -4.82
CA SER A 354 -12.42 -21.28 -4.63
C SER A 354 -13.67 -22.14 -4.84
N THR A 355 -13.55 -23.46 -5.09
CA THR A 355 -14.68 -24.31 -5.52
C THR A 355 -15.89 -24.24 -4.59
N ALA A 356 -15.66 -24.13 -3.27
CA ALA A 356 -16.73 -24.05 -2.27
C ALA A 356 -17.59 -22.77 -2.39
N VAL A 357 -17.02 -21.68 -2.90
CA VAL A 357 -17.67 -20.38 -3.04
C VAL A 357 -17.89 -19.98 -4.50
N GLN A 358 -17.53 -20.82 -5.47
CA GLN A 358 -17.54 -20.50 -6.91
C GLN A 358 -18.90 -19.98 -7.41
N ASN A 359 -20.00 -20.51 -6.88
CA ASN A 359 -21.35 -20.07 -7.27
C ASN A 359 -21.67 -18.62 -6.84
N GLN A 360 -20.96 -18.10 -5.84
CA GLN A 360 -21.10 -16.75 -5.28
C GLN A 360 -20.16 -15.74 -5.97
N LEU A 361 -19.07 -16.20 -6.60
CA LEU A 361 -18.09 -15.35 -7.30
C LEU A 361 -18.59 -14.98 -8.70
N ARG A 362 -19.59 -14.09 -8.76
CA ARG A 362 -20.17 -13.56 -10.00
C ARG A 362 -20.11 -12.03 -9.99
N ASP A 363 -19.87 -11.44 -11.15
CA ASP A 363 -19.75 -9.99 -11.32
C ASP A 363 -18.70 -9.37 -10.37
N VAL A 364 -17.60 -10.10 -10.11
CA VAL A 364 -16.50 -9.66 -9.23
C VAL A 364 -15.83 -8.43 -9.83
N GLN A 365 -15.73 -7.37 -9.02
CA GLN A 365 -15.10 -6.11 -9.42
C GLN A 365 -13.67 -5.98 -8.92
N GLN A 366 -13.38 -6.57 -7.75
CA GLN A 366 -12.08 -6.46 -7.11
C GLN A 366 -11.83 -7.70 -6.24
N ILE A 367 -10.58 -8.13 -6.19
CA ILE A 367 -10.08 -9.11 -5.22
C ILE A 367 -9.03 -8.43 -4.37
N GLN A 368 -9.01 -8.76 -3.08
CA GLN A 368 -7.94 -8.43 -2.15
C GLN A 368 -7.41 -9.72 -1.52
N ALA A 369 -6.11 -9.77 -1.25
CA ALA A 369 -5.47 -10.93 -0.64
C ALA A 369 -4.99 -10.60 0.78
N SER A 370 -5.09 -11.57 1.67
CA SER A 370 -4.29 -11.63 2.90
C SER A 370 -3.09 -12.58 2.67
N GLY A 371 -2.34 -12.92 3.72
CA GLY A 371 -1.27 -13.91 3.60
C GLY A 371 -1.78 -15.27 3.08
N GLN A 372 -2.97 -15.71 3.53
CA GLN A 372 -3.46 -17.08 3.28
C GLN A 372 -4.92 -17.15 2.81
N ALA A 373 -5.53 -16.01 2.45
CA ALA A 373 -6.92 -15.93 2.02
C ALA A 373 -7.15 -14.82 0.99
N PHE A 374 -8.34 -14.84 0.38
CA PHE A 374 -8.81 -13.82 -0.53
C PHE A 374 -10.20 -13.33 -0.12
N ALA A 375 -10.50 -12.08 -0.47
CA ALA A 375 -11.83 -11.49 -0.40
C ALA A 375 -12.16 -10.80 -1.72
N ALA A 376 -13.29 -11.17 -2.32
CA ALA A 376 -13.84 -10.57 -3.52
C ALA A 376 -14.96 -9.58 -3.16
N ILE A 377 -14.95 -8.42 -3.82
CA ILE A 377 -16.04 -7.44 -3.80
C ILE A 377 -16.83 -7.61 -5.10
N LEU A 378 -18.13 -7.94 -4.97
CA LEU A 378 -19.03 -8.14 -6.09
C LEU A 378 -19.64 -6.82 -6.58
N GLY A 379 -20.23 -6.81 -7.77
CA GLY A 379 -20.87 -5.63 -8.35
C GLY A 379 -22.05 -5.07 -7.55
N ASP A 380 -22.65 -5.87 -6.66
CA ASP A 380 -23.69 -5.42 -5.72
C ASP A 380 -23.12 -4.87 -4.40
N GLY A 381 -21.80 -4.83 -4.24
CA GLY A 381 -21.10 -4.39 -3.05
C GLY A 381 -20.98 -5.45 -1.94
N SER A 382 -21.50 -6.66 -2.14
CA SER A 382 -21.31 -7.76 -1.21
C SER A 382 -19.88 -8.31 -1.27
N VAL A 383 -19.47 -8.97 -0.18
CA VAL A 383 -18.12 -9.54 -0.02
C VAL A 383 -18.21 -11.05 0.14
N VAL A 384 -17.38 -11.76 -0.60
CA VAL A 384 -17.20 -13.22 -0.51
C VAL A 384 -15.73 -13.50 -0.23
N SER A 385 -15.41 -14.26 0.82
CA SER A 385 -14.03 -14.66 1.12
C SER A 385 -13.84 -16.17 1.07
N TRP A 386 -12.59 -16.59 0.84
CA TRP A 386 -12.17 -17.99 0.83
C TRP A 386 -10.68 -18.11 1.17
N GLY A 387 -10.23 -19.33 1.46
CA GLY A 387 -8.87 -19.61 1.95
C GLY A 387 -8.89 -19.99 3.43
N ARG A 388 -7.78 -19.77 4.15
CA ARG A 388 -7.70 -20.12 5.57
C ARG A 388 -8.59 -19.23 6.43
N ALA A 389 -9.47 -19.85 7.21
CA ALA A 389 -10.48 -19.14 8.01
C ALA A 389 -9.86 -18.14 9.00
N ASP A 390 -8.79 -18.55 9.70
CA ASP A 390 -8.10 -17.72 10.69
C ASP A 390 -7.43 -16.46 10.08
N ASP A 391 -7.19 -16.46 8.77
CA ASP A 391 -6.52 -15.39 8.03
C ASP A 391 -7.49 -14.62 7.10
N GLY A 392 -8.79 -14.67 7.39
CA GLY A 392 -9.83 -13.91 6.68
C GLY A 392 -10.63 -14.70 5.64
N GLY A 393 -10.37 -16.00 5.50
CA GLY A 393 -11.08 -16.89 4.57
C GLY A 393 -12.55 -17.17 4.92
N ASP A 394 -13.06 -16.65 6.05
CA ASP A 394 -14.46 -16.73 6.46
C ASP A 394 -14.99 -15.36 6.90
N SER A 395 -15.83 -14.74 6.05
CA SER A 395 -16.48 -13.44 6.31
C SER A 395 -17.90 -13.57 6.85
N SER A 396 -18.37 -14.78 7.16
CA SER A 396 -19.77 -15.03 7.56
C SER A 396 -20.20 -14.21 8.78
N ALA A 397 -19.28 -13.98 9.73
CA ALA A 397 -19.53 -13.21 10.94
C ALA A 397 -19.83 -11.72 10.70
N VAL A 398 -19.39 -11.16 9.57
CA VAL A 398 -19.54 -9.73 9.23
C VAL A 398 -20.44 -9.50 8.02
N GLN A 399 -20.90 -10.57 7.35
CA GLN A 399 -21.66 -10.48 6.11
C GLN A 399 -22.99 -9.72 6.24
N ALA A 400 -23.63 -9.78 7.42
CA ALA A 400 -24.84 -9.04 7.73
C ALA A 400 -24.63 -7.51 7.76
N MET A 401 -23.40 -7.03 8.01
CA MET A 401 -23.09 -5.60 8.02
C MET A 401 -23.02 -5.04 6.59
N PHE A 402 -22.56 -5.84 5.62
CA PHE A 402 -22.45 -5.45 4.21
C PHE A 402 -23.81 -5.46 3.47
N CYS A 403 -24.80 -6.21 3.95
CA CYS A 403 -26.11 -6.34 3.30
C CYS A 403 -27.11 -5.19 3.60
N THR A 404 -26.73 -4.18 4.40
CA THR A 404 -27.70 -3.19 4.92
C THR A 404 -27.99 -1.99 4.01
N SER A 405 -27.42 -1.91 2.81
CA SER A 405 -27.71 -0.81 1.85
C SER A 405 -28.89 -1.08 0.89
N GLY A 406 -29.53 -2.26 0.95
CA GLY A 406 -30.40 -2.75 -0.13
C GLY A 406 -31.92 -2.79 0.09
N THR A 407 -32.50 -2.12 1.09
CA THR A 407 -33.98 -2.09 1.26
C THR A 407 -34.58 -0.68 1.37
N GLY A 408 -34.19 0.21 0.45
CA GLY A 408 -34.90 1.46 0.16
C GLY A 408 -35.59 1.38 -1.20
N LYS A 409 -36.92 1.49 -1.22
CA LYS A 409 -37.76 1.47 -2.43
C LYS A 409 -37.22 2.38 -3.55
N HIS A 410 -37.26 1.85 -4.78
CA HIS A 410 -37.04 2.57 -6.03
C HIS A 410 -37.78 3.91 -6.09
N GLU A 411 -37.03 4.98 -6.35
CA GLU A 411 -37.47 6.12 -7.14
C GLU A 411 -36.27 6.60 -8.00
N PRO A 412 -36.42 6.84 -9.32
CA PRO A 412 -35.27 7.08 -10.18
C PRO A 412 -34.90 8.56 -10.17
N GLN A 413 -33.78 8.92 -9.52
CA GLN A 413 -33.12 10.19 -9.81
C GLN A 413 -31.78 9.97 -10.50
N LYS A 414 -31.69 10.56 -11.69
CA LYS A 414 -30.52 10.61 -12.56
C LYS A 414 -29.35 11.30 -11.84
N GLY A 415 -28.18 10.67 -11.94
CA GLY A 415 -26.90 11.35 -12.08
C GLY A 415 -26.20 11.75 -10.78
N ARG A 416 -25.36 10.85 -10.25
CA ARG A 416 -24.01 11.20 -9.79
C ARG A 416 -23.21 9.92 -9.59
N VAL A 417 -22.22 9.72 -10.47
CA VAL A 417 -21.13 8.76 -10.28
C VAL A 417 -20.35 9.24 -9.06
N VAL A 418 -20.37 8.46 -7.97
CA VAL A 418 -19.42 8.65 -6.87
C VAL A 418 -18.29 7.66 -7.16
N GLN A 419 -17.18 8.19 -7.69
CA GLN A 419 -15.93 7.43 -7.75
C GLN A 419 -15.48 7.18 -6.30
N LEU A 420 -15.47 5.91 -5.90
CA LEU A 420 -14.77 5.45 -4.71
C LEU A 420 -13.32 5.18 -5.14
N GLU A 421 -12.47 6.20 -5.04
CA GLU A 421 -11.02 5.99 -5.04
C GLU A 421 -10.65 5.36 -3.69
N THR A 422 -10.25 4.08 -3.70
CA THR A 422 -9.67 3.41 -2.53
C THR A 422 -8.26 2.95 -2.87
N ILE A 423 -7.32 3.45 -2.06
CA ILE A 423 -5.88 3.29 -2.13
C ILE A 423 -5.52 1.82 -1.84
N ALA A 424 -4.76 1.21 -2.75
CA ALA A 424 -4.13 -0.09 -2.59
C ALA A 424 -2.86 0.06 -1.74
N THR A 425 -2.78 -0.56 -0.56
CA THR A 425 -1.52 -1.07 0.01
C THR A 425 -1.82 -2.10 1.13
N ILE A 426 -1.05 -3.20 1.12
CA ILE A 426 -0.88 -4.26 2.15
C ILE A 426 -1.72 -5.52 1.94
N ALA A 427 -1.23 -6.34 1.01
CA ALA A 427 -1.14 -7.79 1.22
C ALA A 427 0.33 -8.10 1.54
N GLY A 428 0.59 -8.97 2.52
CA GLY A 428 1.95 -9.46 2.82
C GLY A 428 2.56 -8.99 4.14
N ALA A 429 1.89 -9.27 5.26
CA ALA A 429 2.55 -9.33 6.57
C ALA A 429 1.70 -10.18 7.51
N MET A 430 1.86 -11.51 7.48
CA MET A 430 1.53 -12.41 8.60
C MET A 430 1.92 -13.86 8.28
N THR A 431 3.09 -14.30 8.76
CA THR A 431 3.26 -15.48 9.63
C THR A 431 4.51 -15.36 10.50
#